data_AF-A0A2N6GK54-F1
#
_entry.id   AF-A0A2N6GK54-F1
#
_cell.length_a   1.000
_cell.length_b   1.000
_cell.length_c   1.000
_cell.angle_alpha   90.00
_cell.angle_beta   90.00
_cell.angle_gamma   90.00
#
_symmetry.space_group_name_H-M   'P 1'
#
loop_
_entity.id
_entity.type
_entity.pdbx_description
1 polymer ?
#
loop_
_entity_poly.entity_id
_entity_poly.type
_entity_poly.pdbx_seq_one_letter_code
_entity_poly.pdbx_strand_id
1 'polypeptide(L)' 'MRKLIGTRFNYLQQTWVLIDVLEQEENLILSSLDQFAPIQADQYGQATRRVPETLSVRMSEPGGEGYSEDMLELLSGKI' A
#
# COMPACT_ATOMS: atom_id res chain seq x y z
N MET A 1 -3.62 -9.78 -11.18
CA MET A 1 -3.56 -8.34 -10.80
C MET A 1 -2.18 -7.70 -10.90
N ARG A 2 -1.09 -8.48 -11.04
CA ARG A 2 0.29 -7.96 -11.15
C ARG A 2 0.55 -6.87 -12.21
N LYS A 3 -0.27 -6.78 -13.26
CA LYS A 3 -0.21 -5.69 -14.26
C LYS A 3 -0.47 -4.30 -13.66
N LEU A 4 -1.06 -4.24 -12.47
CA LEU A 4 -1.36 -3.01 -11.76
C LEU A 4 -0.19 -2.55 -10.87
N ILE A 5 0.89 -3.33 -10.73
CA ILE A 5 2.06 -2.91 -9.96
C ILE A 5 2.62 -1.61 -10.56
N GLY A 6 2.94 -0.66 -9.69
CA GLY A 6 3.34 0.71 -10.03
C GLY A 6 2.16 1.68 -10.21
N THR A 7 0.92 1.19 -10.24
CA THR A 7 -0.27 2.05 -10.31
C THR A 7 -0.45 2.81 -9.00
N ARG A 8 -0.91 4.05 -9.10
CA ARG A 8 -1.21 4.93 -7.97
C ARG A 8 -2.70 4.90 -7.64
N PHE A 9 -2.99 4.95 -6.36
CA PHE A 9 -4.33 4.98 -5.81
C PHE A 9 -4.42 6.05 -4.73
N ASN A 10 -5.52 6.78 -4.68
CA ASN A 10 -5.90 7.59 -3.53
C ASN A 10 -6.76 6.73 -2.61
N TYR A 11 -6.25 6.44 -1.42
CA TYR A 11 -6.92 5.59 -0.44
C TYR A 11 -6.59 6.09 0.97
N LEU A 12 -7.58 6.08 1.87
CA LEU A 12 -7.44 6.67 3.22
C LEU A 12 -6.90 8.12 3.20
N GLN A 13 -7.33 8.92 2.22
CA GLN A 13 -6.91 10.32 2.02
C GLN A 13 -5.40 10.52 1.72
N GLN A 14 -4.68 9.46 1.38
CA GLN A 14 -3.26 9.51 0.99
C GLN A 14 -3.03 8.83 -0.37
N THR A 15 -1.95 9.20 -1.06
CA THR A 15 -1.53 8.52 -2.30
C THR A 15 -0.65 7.33 -1.99
N TRP A 16 -1.08 6.18 -2.49
CA TRP A 16 -0.41 4.89 -2.37
C TRP A 16 0.01 4.38 -3.75
N VAL A 17 1.09 3.60 -3.78
CA VAL A 17 1.54 2.88 -4.97
C VAL A 17 1.44 1.39 -4.70
N LEU A 18 0.84 0.63 -5.61
CA LEU A 18 0.87 -0.83 -5.54
C LEU A 18 2.28 -1.34 -5.85
N ILE A 19 2.93 -1.97 -4.88
CA ILE A 19 4.30 -2.47 -5.00
C ILE A 19 4.37 -3.99 -5.11
N ASP A 20 3.39 -4.71 -4.56
CA ASP A 20 3.34 -6.17 -4.65
C ASP A 20 1.90 -6.70 -4.61
N VAL A 21 1.74 -7.92 -5.10
CA VAL A 21 0.49 -8.69 -5.10
C VAL A 21 0.80 -10.10 -4.61
N LEU A 22 0.33 -10.41 -3.39
CA LEU A 22 0.43 -11.70 -2.75
C LEU A 22 -0.79 -12.55 -3.13
N GLU A 23 -0.68 -13.29 -4.22
CA GLU A 23 -1.81 -14.02 -4.81
C GLU A 23 -2.29 -15.19 -3.94
N GLN A 24 -1.41 -15.81 -3.14
CA GLN A 24 -1.79 -16.94 -2.27
C GLN A 24 -2.53 -16.47 -1.01
N GLU A 25 -2.12 -15.32 -0.48
CA GLU A 25 -2.67 -14.70 0.72
C GLU A 25 -3.86 -13.78 0.41
N GLU A 26 -4.17 -13.64 -0.87
CA GLU A 26 -5.16 -12.73 -1.41
C GLU A 26 -4.96 -11.27 -0.93
N ASN A 27 -3.73 -10.78 -0.95
CA ASN A 27 -3.39 -9.43 -0.47
C ASN A 27 -2.68 -8.56 -1.52
N LEU A 28 -2.99 -7.27 -1.50
CA LEU A 28 -2.29 -6.21 -2.23
C LEU A 28 -1.40 -5.44 -1.26
N ILE A 29 -0.14 -5.22 -1.64
CA ILE A 29 0.80 -4.45 -0.82
C ILE A 29 1.00 -3.08 -1.45
N LEU A 30 0.58 -2.07 -0.72
CA LEU A 30 0.69 -0.67 -1.07
C LEU A 30 1.85 -0.03 -0.30
N SER A 31 2.54 0.91 -0.92
CA SER A 31 3.53 1.76 -0.26
C SER A 31 3.09 3.21 -0.32
N SER A 32 3.22 3.94 0.79
CA SER A 32 2.89 5.35 0.83
C SER A 32 3.87 6.12 -0.05
N LEU A 33 3.35 7.04 -0.86
CA LEU A 33 4.17 7.93 -1.68
C LEU A 33 4.62 9.16 -0.88
N ASP A 34 4.93 8.99 0.40
CA ASP A 34 5.32 10.11 1.25
C ASP A 34 6.73 10.58 0.85
N GLN A 35 6.77 11.68 0.09
CA GLN A 35 8.00 12.25 -0.47
C GLN A 35 8.91 12.84 0.61
N PHE A 36 8.43 12.92 1.85
CA PHE A 36 9.05 13.64 2.96
C PHE A 36 9.27 12.75 4.18
N ALA A 37 9.76 11.52 4.00
CA ALA A 37 10.34 10.77 5.13
C ALA A 37 11.46 11.63 5.76
N PRO A 38 11.27 12.23 6.95
CA PRO A 38 12.28 13.10 7.52
C PRO A 38 13.50 12.24 7.85
N ILE A 39 14.68 12.73 7.49
CA ILE A 39 15.94 12.13 7.92
C ILE A 39 16.00 12.32 9.43
N GLN A 40 15.76 11.26 10.18
CA GLN A 40 15.98 11.27 11.63
C GLN A 40 17.39 10.74 11.90
N ALA A 41 18.13 11.42 12.77
CA ALA A 41 19.33 10.86 13.35
C ALA A 41 18.90 9.68 14.24
N ASP A 42 19.51 8.51 14.03
CA ASP A 42 19.38 7.41 14.97
C ASP A 42 20.06 7.76 16.32
N GLN A 43 19.94 6.87 17.30
CA GLN A 43 20.54 7.07 18.63
C GLN A 43 22.09 7.19 18.62
N TYR A 44 22.73 6.94 17.47
CA TYR A 44 24.16 7.06 17.24
C TYR A 44 24.52 8.25 16.33
N GLY A 45 23.56 9.09 15.95
CA GLY A 45 23.76 10.27 15.12
C GLY A 45 23.81 10.00 13.62
N GLN A 46 23.50 8.79 13.15
CA GLN A 46 23.48 8.47 11.72
C GLN A 46 22.13 8.80 11.09
N ALA A 47 22.18 9.42 9.92
CA ALA A 47 21.01 9.72 9.11
C ALA A 47 20.32 8.42 8.68
N THR A 48 19.20 8.08 9.31
CA THR A 48 18.34 6.97 8.90
C THR A 48 17.12 7.52 8.18
N ARG A 49 16.89 7.03 6.96
CA ARG A 49 15.66 7.32 6.22
C ARG A 49 14.55 6.45 6.80
N ARG A 50 13.43 7.05 7.24
CA ARG A 50 12.24 6.25 7.56
C ARG A 50 11.82 5.46 6.32
N VAL A 51 11.60 4.15 6.50
CA VAL A 51 11.05 3.28 5.45
C VAL A 51 9.64 3.78 5.14
N PRO A 52 9.24 3.86 3.85
CA PRO A 52 7.87 4.19 3.48
C PRO A 52 6.88 3.26 4.20
N GLU A 53 5.76 3.81 4.64
CA GLU A 53 4.70 3.00 5.25
C GLU A 53 4.15 2.01 4.23
N THR A 54 3.84 0.80 4.69
CA THR A 54 3.25 -0.24 3.85
C THR A 54 1.88 -0.62 4.38
N LEU A 55 0.91 -0.73 3.48
CA LEU A 55 -0.46 -1.10 3.78
C LEU A 55 -0.81 -2.39 3.03
N SER A 56 -1.34 -3.38 3.74
CA SER A 56 -1.84 -4.63 3.16
C SER A 56 -3.35 -4.54 3.03
N VAL A 57 -3.86 -4.60 1.80
CA VAL A 57 -5.30 -4.60 1.50
C VAL A 57 -5.70 -6.00 1.05
N ARG A 58 -6.65 -6.61 1.77
CA ARG A 58 -7.17 -7.93 1.40
C ARG A 58 -8.01 -7.81 0.14
N MET A 59 -7.88 -8.75 -0.79
CA MET A 59 -8.61 -8.75 -2.05
C MET A 59 -10.03 -9.29 -1.88
N SER A 60 -10.20 -10.28 -1.00
CA SER A 60 -11.46 -11.02 -0.85
C SER A 60 -12.05 -10.86 0.55
N GLU A 61 -13.38 -10.88 0.65
CA GLU A 61 -14.09 -10.89 1.94
C GLU A 61 -13.73 -12.13 2.79
N PRO A 62 -13.88 -12.07 4.13
CA PRO A 62 -13.76 -13.24 4.98
C PRO A 62 -14.79 -14.30 4.58
N GLY A 63 -14.32 -15.42 4.01
CA GLY A 63 -15.18 -16.49 3.48
C GLY A 63 -15.14 -16.62 1.96
N GLY A 64 -14.45 -15.72 1.25
CA GLY A 64 -14.16 -15.85 -0.18
C GLY A 64 -15.31 -15.48 -1.13
N GLU A 65 -16.43 -14.99 -0.61
CA GLU A 65 -17.55 -14.52 -1.44
C GLU A 65 -17.31 -13.06 -1.88
N GLY A 66 -16.52 -12.89 -2.93
CA GLY A 66 -16.37 -11.60 -3.62
C GLY A 66 -15.22 -10.72 -3.12
N TYR A 67 -15.12 -9.51 -3.70
CA TYR A 67 -14.08 -8.55 -3.36
C TYR A 67 -14.37 -7.84 -2.04
N SER A 68 -13.32 -7.60 -1.26
CA SER A 68 -13.45 -6.87 -0.01
C SER A 68 -13.91 -5.41 -0.23
N GLU A 69 -14.60 -4.84 0.75
CA GLU A 69 -14.94 -3.40 0.73
C GLU A 69 -13.69 -2.52 0.55
N ASP A 70 -12.60 -2.84 1.25
CA ASP A 70 -11.32 -2.12 1.14
C ASP A 70 -10.75 -2.16 -0.29
N MET A 71 -10.86 -3.31 -0.97
CA MET A 71 -10.40 -3.46 -2.35
C MET A 71 -11.26 -2.65 -3.30
N LEU A 72 -12.58 -2.63 -3.11
CA LEU A 72 -13.50 -1.86 -3.94
C LEU A 72 -13.26 -0.36 -3.78
N GLU A 73 -13.09 0.10 -2.55
CA GLU A 73 -12.75 1.50 -2.26
C GLU A 73 -11.40 1.87 -2.89
N LEU A 74 -10.36 1.03 -2.72
CA LEU A 74 -9.05 1.24 -3.32
C LEU A 74 -9.13 1.40 -4.84
N LEU A 75 -9.88 0.50 -5.52
CA LEU A 75 -10.04 0.54 -6.97
C LEU A 75 -10.81 1.78 -7.45
N SER A 76 -11.75 2.29 -6.65
CA SER A 76 -12.47 3.53 -6.96
C SER A 76 -11.54 4.76 -6.95
N GLY A 77 -10.46 4.71 -6.16
CA GLY A 77 -9.47 5.78 -6.01
C GLY A 77 -8.32 5.75 -7.01
N LYS A 78 -8.41 4.95 -8.08
CA LYS A 78 -7.33 4.85 -9.09
C LYS A 78 -7.06 6.19 -9.79
N ILE A 79 -5.78 6.56 -9.91
CA ILE A 79 -5.29 7.77 -10.59
C ILE A 79 -4.80 7.45 -12.01
#